data_AF-A0A529GCQ4-F1
#
_entry.id   AF-A0A529GCQ4-F1
#
_cell.length_a   1.000
_cell.length_b   1.000
_cell.length_c   1.000
_cell.angle_alpha   90.00
_cell.angle_beta   90.00
_cell.angle_gamma   90.00
#
_symmetry.space_group_name_H-M   'P 1'
#
loop_
_entity.id
_entity.type
_entity.pdbx_description
1 polymer ?
#
loop_
_entity_poly.entity_id
_entity_poly.type
_entity_poly.pdbx_seq_one_letter_code
_entity_poly.pdbx_strand_id
1 'polypeptide(L)'
;MSQIQEFEKVLSSSDTSVAAFDEHGKSLVKRAQHFLHSTPAAVPLIVLVLSIIIFGIAIGGRFFSSYTLTLILQQIAIVGILGAAQTLVILTAGIDLSIGVIMVISAVIMGNCAITYGMPTILAVVVGLAAGGACGLLNGLLVAYMKLPPFIVTLGTWNIV
;
A
#
# COMPACT_ATOMS: atom_id res chain seq x y z
N MET A 1 51.91 47.91 -18.20
CA MET A 1 51.87 46.86 -19.25
C MET A 1 52.30 45.47 -18.77
N SER A 2 53.01 45.32 -17.63
CA SER A 2 53.51 44.00 -17.19
C SER A 2 52.49 43.14 -16.42
N GLN A 3 51.50 43.70 -15.73
CA GLN A 3 50.52 42.91 -14.98
C GLN A 3 49.54 42.13 -15.89
N ILE A 4 49.26 42.63 -17.10
CA ILE A 4 48.33 41.99 -18.05
C ILE A 4 48.89 40.62 -18.49
N GLN A 5 50.21 40.52 -18.68
CA GLN A 5 50.89 39.27 -19.02
C GLN A 5 50.92 38.27 -17.86
N GLU A 6 50.92 38.76 -16.62
CA GLU A 6 50.90 37.90 -15.43
C GLU A 6 49.52 37.25 -15.27
N PHE A 7 48.43 37.99 -15.52
CA PHE A 7 47.07 37.45 -15.56
C PHE A 7 46.88 36.41 -16.69
N GLU A 8 47.40 36.66 -17.90
CA GLU A 8 47.35 35.70 -19.01
C GLU A 8 48.11 34.40 -18.70
N LYS A 9 49.26 34.51 -18.03
CA LYS A 9 50.08 33.35 -17.66
C LYS A 9 49.40 32.47 -16.60
N VAL A 10 48.71 33.09 -15.64
CA VAL A 10 47.91 32.39 -14.63
C VAL A 10 46.69 31.73 -15.27
N LEU A 11 46.03 32.39 -16.24
CA LEU A 11 44.92 31.80 -17.02
C LEU A 11 45.37 30.61 -17.87
N SER A 12 46.55 30.69 -18.48
CA SER A 12 47.13 29.59 -19.26
C SER A 12 47.60 28.41 -18.39
N SER A 13 47.97 28.65 -17.13
CA SER A 13 48.33 27.59 -16.17
C SER A 13 47.16 27.11 -15.33
N SER A 14 45.98 27.70 -15.49
CA SER A 14 44.77 27.30 -14.77
C SER A 14 44.20 26.06 -15.44
N ASP A 15 43.79 25.09 -14.61
CA ASP A 15 43.20 23.84 -15.06
C ASP A 15 41.95 24.14 -15.90
N THR A 16 42.05 23.95 -17.22
CA THR A 16 40.93 24.09 -18.17
C THR A 16 40.06 22.84 -18.21
N SER A 17 40.31 21.89 -17.28
CA SER A 17 39.42 20.80 -16.94
C SER A 17 38.12 21.35 -16.37
N VAL A 18 37.26 21.84 -17.28
CA VAL A 18 35.84 21.98 -17.00
C VAL A 18 35.38 20.60 -16.58
N ALA A 19 34.70 20.48 -15.45
CA ALA A 19 34.14 19.21 -14.98
C ALA A 19 33.25 18.61 -16.07
N ALA A 20 33.86 17.82 -16.95
CA ALA A 20 33.15 16.93 -17.82
C ALA A 20 32.55 15.93 -16.83
N PHE A 21 31.23 16.03 -16.64
CA PHE A 21 30.52 14.93 -16.04
C PHE A 21 30.85 13.73 -16.92
N ASP A 22 31.76 12.87 -16.46
CA ASP A 22 31.92 11.56 -17.04
C ASP A 22 30.52 10.96 -16.98
N GLU A 23 29.84 10.93 -18.12
CA GLU A 23 28.66 10.12 -18.33
C GLU A 23 29.16 8.68 -18.26
N HIS A 24 29.48 8.21 -17.04
CA HIS A 24 29.53 6.81 -16.70
C HIS A 24 28.14 6.30 -17.07
N GLY A 25 28.01 5.83 -18.31
CA GLY A 25 26.75 5.47 -18.95
C GLY A 25 25.94 4.73 -17.93
N LYS A 26 24.81 5.32 -17.52
CA LYS A 26 24.09 4.95 -16.29
C LYS A 26 24.08 3.43 -16.18
N SER A 27 24.89 2.90 -15.26
CA SER A 27 25.02 1.44 -15.07
C SER A 27 23.62 0.84 -15.04
N LEU A 28 23.42 -0.32 -15.68
CA LEU A 28 22.13 -1.01 -15.71
C LEU A 28 21.53 -1.12 -14.29
N VAL A 29 22.40 -1.21 -13.28
CA VAL A 29 22.05 -1.18 -11.86
C VAL A 29 21.46 0.17 -11.42
N LYS A 30 22.08 1.31 -11.78
CA LYS A 30 21.55 2.65 -11.48
C LYS A 30 20.23 2.92 -12.18
N ARG A 31 20.06 2.41 -13.41
CA ARG A 31 18.81 2.55 -14.18
C ARG A 31 17.69 1.71 -13.58
N ALA A 32 17.98 0.46 -13.17
CA ALA A 32 17.05 -0.40 -12.46
C ALA A 32 16.68 0.18 -11.08
N GLN A 33 17.66 0.64 -10.30
CA GLN A 33 17.44 1.28 -9.00
C GLN A 33 16.57 2.53 -9.14
N HIS A 34 16.85 3.38 -10.13
CA HIS A 34 16.03 4.55 -10.39
C HIS A 34 14.61 4.15 -10.79
N PHE A 35 14.42 3.18 -11.68
CA PHE A 35 13.10 2.68 -12.05
C PHE A 35 12.31 2.12 -10.84
N LEU A 36 12.95 1.31 -9.99
CA LEU A 36 12.35 0.74 -8.77
C LEU A 36 11.94 1.82 -7.75
N HIS A 37 12.72 2.89 -7.61
CA HIS A 37 12.39 3.99 -6.70
C HIS A 37 11.37 4.96 -7.30
N SER A 38 11.36 5.13 -8.62
CA SER A 38 10.43 6.04 -9.32
C SER A 38 9.02 5.47 -9.44
N THR A 39 8.83 4.16 -9.26
CA THR A 39 7.53 3.49 -9.38
C THR A 39 7.25 2.61 -8.14
N PRO A 40 6.52 3.12 -7.14
CA PRO A 40 6.23 2.39 -5.90
C PRO A 40 5.56 1.02 -6.14
N ALA A 41 4.82 0.87 -7.24
CA ALA A 41 4.15 -0.38 -7.62
C ALA A 41 5.08 -1.42 -8.30
N ALA A 42 6.26 -1.04 -8.77
CA ALA A 42 7.14 -1.96 -9.48
C ALA A 42 7.72 -3.04 -8.57
N VAL A 43 8.07 -2.70 -7.33
CA VAL A 43 8.60 -3.67 -6.36
C VAL A 43 7.56 -4.77 -6.05
N PRO A 44 6.32 -4.45 -5.64
CA PRO A 44 5.28 -5.48 -5.45
C PRO A 44 5.02 -6.33 -6.69
N LEU A 45 4.99 -5.71 -7.89
CA LEU A 45 4.76 -6.44 -9.14
C LEU A 45 5.88 -7.44 -9.43
N ILE A 46 7.14 -7.04 -9.25
CA ILE A 46 8.29 -7.91 -9.44
C ILE A 46 8.25 -9.07 -8.44
N VAL A 47 7.96 -8.78 -7.17
CA VAL A 47 7.82 -9.81 -6.13
C VAL A 47 6.68 -10.77 -6.49
N LEU A 48 5.56 -10.29 -7.00
CA LEU A 48 4.44 -11.13 -7.43
C LEU A 48 4.84 -12.07 -8.58
N VAL A 49 5.45 -11.52 -9.63
CA VAL A 49 5.90 -12.31 -10.81
C VAL A 49 6.93 -13.36 -10.39
N LEU A 50 7.93 -12.97 -9.59
CA LEU A 50 8.91 -13.91 -9.07
C LEU A 50 8.25 -14.98 -8.20
N SER A 51 7.31 -14.61 -7.34
CA SER A 51 6.59 -15.58 -6.50
C SER A 51 5.84 -16.61 -7.36
N ILE A 52 5.13 -16.17 -8.41
CA ILE A 52 4.41 -17.07 -9.32
C ILE A 52 5.37 -18.04 -10.01
N ILE A 53 6.54 -17.57 -10.47
CA ILE A 53 7.54 -18.42 -11.13
C ILE A 53 8.12 -19.42 -10.13
N ILE A 54 8.55 -18.96 -8.95
CA ILE A 54 9.19 -19.79 -7.93
C ILE A 54 8.21 -20.86 -7.44
N PHE A 55 6.99 -20.49 -7.04
CA PHE A 55 6.00 -21.46 -6.58
C PHE A 55 5.48 -22.34 -7.71
N GLY A 56 5.36 -21.81 -8.93
CA GLY A 56 5.00 -22.58 -10.11
C GLY A 56 6.01 -23.70 -10.42
N ILE A 57 7.30 -23.46 -10.24
CA ILE A 57 8.36 -24.46 -10.43
C ILE A 57 8.47 -25.38 -9.22
N ALA A 58 8.47 -24.84 -8.00
CA ALA A 58 8.73 -25.61 -6.78
C ALA A 58 7.56 -26.54 -6.38
N ILE A 59 6.31 -26.11 -6.62
CA ILE A 59 5.10 -26.84 -6.22
C ILE A 59 4.39 -27.47 -7.44
N GLY A 60 4.68 -26.98 -8.65
CA GLY A 60 4.17 -27.56 -9.90
C GLY A 60 2.65 -27.45 -10.03
N GLY A 61 2.02 -28.52 -10.52
CA GLY A 61 0.58 -28.55 -10.80
C GLY A 61 -0.34 -28.34 -9.60
N ARG A 62 0.15 -28.47 -8.36
CA ARG A 62 -0.65 -28.17 -7.14
C ARG A 62 -0.83 -26.67 -6.91
N PHE A 63 0.12 -25.85 -7.34
CA PHE A 63 0.03 -24.39 -7.24
C PHE A 63 -1.03 -23.83 -8.19
N PHE A 64 -1.03 -24.32 -9.43
CA PHE A 64 -2.02 -23.96 -10.46
C PHE A 64 -3.33 -24.76 -10.39
N SER A 65 -3.54 -25.55 -9.32
CA SER A 65 -4.81 -26.22 -9.08
C SER A 65 -5.91 -25.18 -8.85
N SER A 66 -7.10 -25.45 -9.39
CA SER A 66 -8.30 -24.60 -9.20
C SER A 66 -8.62 -24.36 -7.73
N TYR A 67 -8.39 -25.36 -6.87
CA TYR A 67 -8.58 -25.25 -5.42
C TYR A 67 -7.63 -24.23 -4.79
N THR A 68 -6.32 -24.37 -5.04
CA THR A 68 -5.29 -23.46 -4.51
C THR A 68 -5.50 -22.04 -5.01
N LEU A 69 -5.78 -21.88 -6.31
CA LEU A 69 -6.03 -20.56 -6.90
C LEU A 69 -7.28 -19.90 -6.31
N THR A 70 -8.36 -20.67 -6.09
CA THR A 70 -9.59 -20.16 -5.45
C THR A 70 -9.31 -19.70 -4.03
N LEU A 71 -8.56 -20.47 -3.23
CA LEU A 71 -8.18 -20.07 -1.87
C LEU A 71 -7.34 -18.79 -1.85
N ILE A 72 -6.35 -18.69 -2.75
CA ILE A 72 -5.51 -17.49 -2.88
C ILE A 72 -6.38 -16.28 -3.25
N LEU A 73 -7.26 -16.43 -4.25
CA LEU A 73 -8.14 -15.34 -4.69
C LEU A 73 -9.14 -14.94 -3.61
N GLN A 74 -9.69 -15.87 -2.83
CA GLN A 74 -10.57 -15.57 -1.70
C GLN A 74 -9.86 -14.75 -0.62
N GLN A 75 -8.61 -15.11 -0.28
CA GLN A 75 -7.84 -14.36 0.71
C GLN A 75 -7.47 -12.95 0.22
N ILE A 76 -7.10 -12.83 -1.06
CA ILE A 76 -6.75 -11.55 -1.68
C ILE A 76 -7.99 -10.68 -1.86
N ALA A 77 -9.16 -11.26 -2.16
CA ALA A 77 -10.40 -10.50 -2.33
C ALA A 77 -10.73 -9.67 -1.08
N ILE A 78 -10.53 -10.22 0.12
CA ILE A 78 -10.75 -9.50 1.39
C ILE A 78 -9.85 -8.27 1.46
N VAL A 79 -8.53 -8.46 1.30
CA VAL A 79 -7.55 -7.37 1.39
C VAL A 79 -7.72 -6.37 0.24
N GLY A 80 -8.10 -6.83 -0.95
CA GLY A 80 -8.34 -6.00 -2.13
C GLY A 80 -9.56 -5.09 -1.96
N ILE A 81 -10.66 -5.59 -1.40
CA ILE A 81 -11.85 -4.79 -1.08
C ILE A 81 -11.51 -3.75 -0.01
N LEU A 82 -10.78 -4.14 1.05
CA LEU A 82 -10.35 -3.19 2.07
C LEU A 82 -9.39 -2.13 1.53
N GLY A 83 -8.46 -2.52 0.66
CA GLY A 83 -7.54 -1.60 -0.02
C GLY A 83 -8.29 -0.62 -0.91
N ALA A 84 -9.28 -1.09 -1.67
CA ALA A 84 -10.15 -0.22 -2.46
C ALA A 84 -10.93 0.77 -1.58
N ALA A 85 -11.49 0.33 -0.45
CA ALA A 85 -12.14 1.21 0.51
C ALA A 85 -11.17 2.24 1.11
N GLN A 86 -9.94 1.81 1.44
CA GLN A 86 -8.89 2.67 1.97
C GLN A 86 -8.47 3.76 0.98
N THR A 87 -8.58 3.53 -0.33
CA THR A 87 -8.26 4.56 -1.33
C THR A 87 -9.14 5.81 -1.18
N LEU A 88 -10.43 5.64 -0.88
CA LEU A 88 -11.34 6.76 -0.64
C LEU A 88 -10.89 7.59 0.57
N VAL A 89 -10.45 6.91 1.64
CA VAL A 89 -9.96 7.56 2.86
C VAL A 89 -8.65 8.33 2.58
N ILE A 90 -7.74 7.74 1.81
CA ILE A 90 -6.47 8.38 1.43
C ILE A 90 -6.73 9.64 0.58
N LEU A 91 -7.72 9.59 -0.33
CA LEU A 91 -8.12 10.77 -1.13
C LEU A 91 -8.62 11.93 -0.25
N THR A 92 -9.18 11.63 0.93
CA THR A 92 -9.57 12.65 1.93
C THR A 92 -8.41 13.09 2.84
N ALA A 93 -7.16 12.78 2.48
CA ALA A 93 -5.95 13.02 3.27
C ALA A 93 -5.95 12.35 4.66
N GLY A 94 -6.70 11.24 4.80
CA GLY A 94 -6.77 10.44 6.01
C GLY A 94 -6.05 9.09 5.88
N ILE A 95 -5.89 8.40 7.02
CA ILE A 95 -5.54 6.99 7.10
C ILE A 95 -6.52 6.36 8.08
N ASP A 96 -7.11 5.22 7.72
CA ASP A 96 -8.05 4.50 8.57
C ASP A 96 -7.38 3.19 9.04
N LEU A 97 -7.01 3.15 10.32
CA LEU A 97 -6.47 1.95 10.95
C LEU A 97 -7.56 1.02 11.48
N SER A 98 -8.77 1.53 11.69
CA SER A 98 -9.87 0.78 12.30
C SER A 98 -10.53 -0.22 11.36
N ILE A 99 -10.36 -0.04 10.04
CA ILE A 99 -11.01 -0.86 9.01
C ILE A 99 -10.76 -2.37 9.19
N GLY A 100 -9.58 -2.76 9.66
CA GLY A 100 -9.25 -4.16 9.94
C GLY A 100 -10.02 -4.73 11.13
N VAL A 101 -10.13 -3.98 12.22
CA VAL A 101 -10.86 -4.41 13.42
C VAL A 101 -12.38 -4.40 13.19
N ILE A 102 -12.88 -3.39 12.49
CA ILE A 102 -14.30 -3.33 12.09
C ILE A 102 -14.68 -4.53 11.22
N MET A 103 -13.80 -4.94 10.30
CA MET A 103 -13.99 -6.14 9.49
C MET A 103 -14.08 -7.40 10.35
N VAL A 104 -13.18 -7.57 11.32
CA VAL A 104 -13.18 -8.73 12.24
C VAL A 104 -14.45 -8.75 13.10
N ILE A 105 -14.82 -7.64 13.72
CA ILE A 105 -16.05 -7.55 14.54
C ILE A 105 -17.30 -7.85 13.71
N SER A 106 -17.38 -7.30 12.51
CA SER A 106 -18.50 -7.56 11.60
C SER A 106 -18.59 -9.04 11.27
N ALA A 107 -17.45 -9.70 10.97
CA ALA A 107 -17.40 -11.14 10.71
C ALA A 107 -17.80 -11.98 11.94
N VAL A 108 -17.35 -11.60 13.14
CA VAL A 108 -17.71 -12.26 14.40
C VAL A 108 -19.20 -12.13 14.68
N ILE A 109 -19.79 -10.94 14.50
CA ILE A 109 -21.24 -10.71 14.66
C ILE A 109 -22.03 -11.58 13.67
N MET A 110 -21.64 -11.58 12.39
CA MET A 110 -22.28 -12.43 11.38
C MET A 110 -22.22 -13.92 11.74
N GLY A 111 -21.04 -14.41 12.14
CA GLY A 111 -20.84 -15.80 12.54
C GLY A 111 -21.67 -16.16 13.77
N ASN A 112 -21.71 -15.29 14.78
CA ASN A 112 -22.47 -15.52 16.00
C ASN A 112 -23.99 -15.51 15.72
N CYS A 113 -24.50 -14.58 14.91
CA CYS A 113 -25.90 -14.54 14.50
C CYS A 113 -26.31 -15.79 13.70
N ALA A 114 -25.48 -16.24 12.77
CA ALA A 114 -25.79 -17.40 11.92
C ALA A 114 -25.70 -18.72 12.69
N ILE A 115 -24.66 -18.90 13.51
CA ILE A 115 -24.35 -20.19 14.15
C ILE A 115 -24.99 -20.32 15.53
N THR A 116 -24.84 -19.31 16.39
CA THR A 116 -25.29 -19.39 17.80
C THR A 116 -26.77 -19.10 17.93
N TYR A 117 -27.26 -18.07 17.23
CA TYR A 117 -28.68 -17.68 17.26
C TYR A 117 -29.52 -18.38 16.18
N GLY A 118 -28.89 -19.16 15.30
CA GLY A 118 -29.58 -19.88 14.21
C GLY A 118 -30.33 -18.98 13.23
N MET A 119 -29.94 -17.71 13.13
CA MET A 119 -30.63 -16.73 12.30
C MET A 119 -30.37 -17.02 10.81
N PRO A 120 -31.34 -16.79 9.91
CA PRO A 120 -31.11 -16.93 8.47
C PRO A 120 -29.87 -16.16 8.03
N THR A 121 -29.03 -16.78 7.19
CA THR A 121 -27.72 -16.23 6.78
C THR A 121 -27.83 -14.80 6.24
N ILE A 122 -28.88 -14.52 5.46
CA ILE A 122 -29.15 -13.17 4.92
C ILE A 122 -29.34 -12.14 6.03
N LEU A 123 -30.11 -12.48 7.07
CA LEU A 123 -30.31 -11.58 8.20
C LEU A 123 -29.03 -11.40 9.01
N ALA A 124 -28.25 -12.46 9.20
CA ALA A 124 -26.96 -12.38 9.89
C ALA A 124 -25.99 -11.43 9.16
N VAL A 125 -25.92 -11.51 7.84
CA VAL A 125 -25.12 -10.60 7.00
C VAL A 125 -25.58 -9.15 7.15
N VAL A 126 -26.89 -8.89 7.11
CA VAL A 126 -27.43 -7.54 7.27
C VAL A 126 -27.07 -6.96 8.64
N VAL A 127 -27.17 -7.74 9.72
CA VAL A 127 -26.81 -7.29 11.07
C VAL A 127 -25.31 -6.99 11.18
N GLY A 128 -24.45 -7.85 10.62
CA GLY A 128 -23.01 -7.60 10.61
C GLY A 128 -22.62 -6.35 9.81
N LEU A 129 -23.22 -6.16 8.64
CA LEU A 129 -23.02 -4.96 7.82
C LEU A 129 -23.54 -3.70 8.52
N ALA A 130 -24.68 -3.78 9.22
CA ALA A 130 -25.21 -2.67 9.99
C ALA A 130 -24.28 -2.29 11.16
N ALA A 131 -23.73 -3.27 11.87
CA ALA A 131 -22.78 -3.04 12.95
C ALA A 131 -21.48 -2.41 12.43
N GLY A 132 -20.89 -2.96 11.37
CA GLY A 132 -19.69 -2.39 10.75
C GLY A 132 -19.93 -0.99 10.18
N GLY A 133 -21.08 -0.78 9.53
CA GLY A 133 -21.51 0.51 9.01
C GLY A 133 -21.73 1.55 10.11
N ALA A 134 -22.27 1.15 11.26
CA ALA A 134 -22.41 2.04 12.42
C ALA A 134 -21.03 2.49 12.95
N CYS A 135 -20.07 1.57 13.10
CA CYS A 135 -18.71 1.91 13.51
C CYS A 135 -18.02 2.85 12.51
N GLY A 136 -18.15 2.56 11.20
CA GLY A 136 -17.62 3.42 10.14
C GLY A 136 -18.27 4.81 10.11
N LEU A 137 -19.58 4.88 10.32
CA LEU A 137 -20.32 6.13 10.40
C LEU A 137 -19.87 6.97 11.60
N LEU A 138 -19.65 6.35 12.77
CA LEU A 138 -19.12 7.04 13.94
C LEU A 138 -17.74 7.64 13.64
N ASN A 139 -16.83 6.87 13.04
CA ASN A 139 -15.51 7.39 12.64
C ASN A 139 -15.64 8.55 11.65
N GLY A 140 -16.49 8.41 10.63
CA GLY A 140 -16.73 9.46 9.64
C GLY A 140 -17.34 10.72 10.25
N LEU A 141 -18.27 10.58 11.19
CA LEU A 141 -18.92 11.69 11.88
C LEU A 141 -17.93 12.46 12.76
N LEU A 142 -17.11 11.76 13.52
CA LEU A 142 -16.06 12.36 14.36
C LEU A 142 -15.06 13.14 13.52
N VAL A 143 -14.66 12.61 12.36
CA VAL A 143 -13.76 13.32 11.44
C VAL A 143 -14.45 14.54 10.82
N ALA A 144 -15.68 14.38 10.31
CA ALA A 144 -16.37 15.44 9.57
C ALA A 144 -16.84 16.61 10.45
N TYR A 145 -17.40 16.32 11.64
CA TYR A 145 -18.01 17.34 12.50
C TYR A 145 -17.07 17.82 13.60
N MET A 146 -16.31 16.92 14.24
CA MET A 146 -15.37 17.31 15.31
C MET A 146 -14.01 17.76 14.76
N LYS A 147 -13.78 17.67 13.45
CA LYS A 147 -12.53 18.06 12.77
C LYS A 147 -11.30 17.40 13.38
N LEU A 148 -11.47 16.19 13.91
CA LEU A 148 -10.38 15.41 14.47
C LEU A 148 -9.57 14.78 13.33
N PRO A 149 -8.24 14.70 13.44
CA PRO A 149 -7.42 13.98 12.47
C PRO A 149 -7.88 12.52 12.32
N PRO A 150 -8.13 12.00 11.10
CA PRO A 150 -8.63 10.64 10.87
C PRO A 150 -7.81 9.53 11.53
N PHE A 151 -6.48 9.70 11.58
CA PHE A 151 -5.58 8.77 12.24
C PHE A 151 -5.88 8.60 13.73
N ILE A 152 -6.16 9.70 14.45
CA ILE A 152 -6.42 9.65 15.90
C ILE A 152 -7.76 8.99 16.19
N VAL A 153 -8.79 9.35 15.42
CA VAL A 153 -10.13 8.75 15.56
C VAL A 153 -10.06 7.25 15.31
N THR A 154 -9.46 6.83 14.21
CA THR A 154 -9.42 5.42 13.81
C THR A 154 -8.50 4.60 14.70
N LEU A 155 -7.42 5.17 15.23
CA LEU A 155 -6.59 4.51 16.25
C LEU A 155 -7.32 4.37 17.59
N GLY A 156 -8.11 5.37 17.99
CA GLY A 156 -8.97 5.30 19.18
C GLY A 156 -10.02 4.19 19.05
N THR A 157 -10.73 4.15 17.91
CA THR A 157 -11.70 3.09 17.61
C THR A 157 -11.04 1.71 17.55
N TRP A 158 -9.84 1.60 16.98
CA TRP A 158 -9.07 0.35 16.95
C TRP A 158 -8.68 -0.17 18.35
N ASN A 159 -8.56 0.71 19.36
CA ASN A 159 -8.24 0.32 20.73
C ASN A 159 -9.48 -0.07 21.56
N ILE A 160 -10.62 0.56 21.29
CA ILE A 160 -11.88 0.38 22.04
C ILE A 160 -12.62 -0.87 21.58
N VAL A 161 -12.57 -1.16 20.28
CA VAL A 161 -13.28 -2.25 19.60
C VAL A 161 -12.44 -3.52 19.64
#